data_AF-A0A7C2PQ20-F1
#
_entry.id   AF-A0A7C2PQ20-F1
#
_cell.length_a   1.000
_cell.length_b   1.000
_cell.length_c   1.000
_cell.angle_alpha   90.00
_cell.angle_beta   90.00
_cell.angle_gamma   90.00
#
_symmetry.space_group_name_H-M   'P 1'
#
loop_
_entity.id
_entity.type
_entity.pdbx_description
1 polymer ?
#
loop_
_entity_poly.entity_id
_entity_poly.type
_entity_poly.pdbx_seq_one_letter_code
_entity_poly.pdbx_strand_id
1 'polypeptide(L)'
;MRKELFWDRDINLVDPDTEIERAINFGGFDYIAEVQKKYGLEKFISVLMNNRNLSRRAVNFWCLRLGLDREKTAAFQDKNRLWFPLR
;
A
#
# COMPACT_ATOMS: atom_id res chain seq x y z
N MET A 1 -6.26 -14.85 2.07
CA MET A 1 -4.96 -14.38 1.54
C MET A 1 -4.82 -14.80 0.09
N ARG A 2 -4.68 -13.83 -0.83
CA ARG A 2 -4.53 -14.07 -2.27
C ARG A 2 -3.07 -14.43 -2.60
N LYS A 3 -2.76 -15.73 -2.70
CA LYS A 3 -1.40 -16.27 -2.85
C LYS A 3 -0.68 -15.72 -4.09
N GLU A 4 -1.43 -15.42 -5.15
CA GLU A 4 -0.92 -14.87 -6.41
C GLU A 4 -0.23 -13.50 -6.24
N LEU A 5 -0.55 -12.73 -5.20
CA LEU A 5 0.07 -11.43 -4.94
C LEU A 5 1.47 -11.52 -4.31
N PHE A 6 1.87 -12.71 -3.90
CA PHE A 6 3.09 -13.00 -3.15
C PHE A 6 3.95 -14.05 -3.86
N TRP A 7 3.83 -14.18 -5.18
CA TRP A 7 4.61 -15.13 -5.97
C TRP A 7 6.14 -14.99 -5.78
N ASP A 8 6.60 -13.80 -5.37
CA ASP A 8 7.99 -13.44 -5.10
C ASP A 8 8.43 -13.64 -3.65
N ARG A 9 7.57 -14.13 -2.75
CA ARG A 9 7.87 -14.27 -1.32
C ARG A 9 7.45 -15.62 -0.75
N ASP A 10 8.14 -16.04 0.31
CA ASP A 10 7.67 -17.15 1.14
C ASP A 10 6.44 -16.71 1.93
N ILE A 11 5.30 -17.34 1.63
CA ILE A 11 4.00 -17.09 2.24
C ILE A 11 4.04 -17.21 3.77
N ASN A 12 4.87 -18.10 4.31
CA ASN A 12 4.96 -18.31 5.76
C ASN A 12 5.70 -17.18 6.49
N LEU A 13 6.39 -16.31 5.74
CA LEU A 13 7.19 -15.21 6.26
C LEU A 13 6.60 -13.84 5.90
N VAL A 14 5.40 -13.80 5.31
CA VAL A 14 4.73 -12.53 4.98
C VAL A 14 4.24 -11.86 6.25
N ASP A 15 4.84 -10.72 6.57
CA ASP A 15 4.40 -9.88 7.66
C ASP A 15 3.13 -9.07 7.29
N PRO A 16 2.35 -8.60 8.29
CA PRO A 16 1.13 -7.84 8.05
C PRO A 16 1.30 -6.60 7.17
N ASP A 17 2.41 -5.88 7.28
CA ASP A 17 2.63 -4.63 6.54
C ASP A 17 2.86 -4.95 5.06
N THR A 18 3.60 -6.01 4.77
CA THR A 18 3.75 -6.55 3.40
C THR A 18 2.40 -7.02 2.84
N GLU A 19 1.56 -7.71 3.61
CA GLU A 19 0.24 -8.16 3.14
C GLU A 19 -0.66 -6.97 2.79
N ILE A 20 -0.68 -5.94 3.65
CA ILE A 20 -1.43 -4.70 3.43
C ILE A 20 -0.89 -3.93 2.23
N GLU A 21 0.43 -3.80 2.09
CA GLU A 21 1.07 -3.15 0.95
C GLU A 21 0.61 -3.77 -0.38
N ARG A 22 0.66 -5.11 -0.47
CA ARG A 22 0.24 -5.84 -1.66
C ARG A 22 -1.25 -5.73 -1.92
N ALA A 23 -2.07 -5.73 -0.87
CA ALA A 23 -3.50 -5.49 -0.99
C ALA A 23 -3.79 -4.10 -1.56
N ILE A 24 -3.13 -3.05 -1.05
CA ILE A 24 -3.29 -1.67 -1.52
C ILE A 24 -2.95 -1.55 -3.01
N ASN A 25 -1.84 -2.16 -3.43
CA ASN A 25 -1.38 -2.06 -4.82
C ASN A 25 -2.17 -2.95 -5.80
N PHE A 26 -2.58 -4.15 -5.39
CA PHE A 26 -3.03 -5.19 -6.33
C PHE A 26 -4.28 -5.99 -5.88
N GLY A 27 -4.77 -5.78 -4.65
CA GLY A 27 -5.75 -6.66 -4.00
C GLY A 27 -7.16 -6.67 -4.61
N GLY A 28 -7.59 -5.56 -5.19
CA GLY A 28 -9.01 -5.35 -5.51
C GLY A 28 -9.86 -5.10 -4.25
N PHE A 29 -11.14 -4.76 -4.44
CA PHE A 29 -12.00 -4.32 -3.33
C PHE A 29 -12.30 -5.42 -2.31
N ASP A 30 -12.59 -6.64 -2.76
CA ASP A 30 -12.94 -7.75 -1.87
C ASP A 30 -11.77 -8.09 -0.93
N TYR A 31 -10.56 -8.15 -1.48
CA TYR A 31 -9.38 -8.45 -0.69
C TYR A 31 -9.00 -7.33 0.28
N ILE A 32 -9.23 -6.07 -0.10
CA ILE A 32 -9.05 -4.94 0.83
C ILE A 32 -10.01 -5.06 2.01
N ALA A 33 -11.26 -5.43 1.77
CA ALA A 33 -12.23 -5.63 2.85
C ALA A 33 -11.79 -6.76 3.81
N GLU A 34 -11.26 -7.86 3.28
CA GLU A 34 -10.67 -8.93 4.10
C GLU A 34 -9.50 -8.43 4.95
N VAL A 35 -8.56 -7.71 4.32
CA VAL A 35 -7.35 -7.20 4.97
C VAL A 35 -7.67 -6.15 6.04
N GLN A 36 -8.62 -5.24 5.77
CA GLN A 36 -9.10 -4.26 6.75
C GLN A 36 -9.83 -4.94 7.91
N LYS A 37 -10.60 -6.00 7.66
CA LYS A 37 -11.25 -6.80 8.71
C LYS A 37 -10.22 -7.55 9.57
N LYS A 38 -9.15 -8.06 8.95
CA LYS A 38 -8.10 -8.84 9.61
C LYS A 38 -7.19 -8.00 10.50
N TYR A 39 -6.75 -6.84 10.01
CA TYR A 39 -5.73 -6.01 10.68
C TYR A 39 -6.25 -4.70 11.27
N GLY A 40 -7.50 -4.35 10.96
CA GLY A 40 -8.11 -3.10 11.37
C GLY A 40 -7.75 -1.92 10.44
N LEU A 41 -8.62 -0.92 10.46
CA LEU A 41 -8.48 0.28 9.64
C LEU A 41 -7.27 1.13 10.04
N GLU A 42 -6.94 1.22 11.33
CA GLU A 42 -5.81 2.01 11.83
C GLU A 42 -4.47 1.51 11.28
N LYS A 43 -4.27 0.18 11.29
CA LYS A 43 -3.06 -0.44 10.74
C LYS A 43 -3.01 -0.25 9.22
N PHE A 44 -4.14 -0.39 8.54
CA PHE A 44 -4.25 -0.10 7.10
C PHE A 44 -3.84 1.35 6.77
N ILE A 45 -4.36 2.33 7.52
CA ILE A 45 -4.01 3.75 7.36
C ILE A 45 -2.52 3.95 7.65
N SER A 46 -1.98 3.35 8.72
CA SER A 46 -0.56 3.46 9.05
C SER A 46 0.34 2.98 7.90
N VAL A 47 0.03 1.85 7.28
CA VAL A 47 0.78 1.36 6.11
C VAL A 47 0.59 2.28 4.91
N LEU A 48 -0.65 2.73 4.63
CA LEU A 48 -0.95 3.66 3.54
C LEU A 48 -0.17 4.97 3.65
N MET A 49 -0.02 5.51 4.87
CA MET A 49 0.63 6.79 5.12
C MET A 49 2.16 6.68 5.10
N ASN A 50 2.73 5.60 5.64
CA ASN A 50 4.17 5.52 5.90
C ASN A 50 4.95 4.71 4.86
N ASN A 51 4.28 3.85 4.07
CA ASN A 51 4.97 2.95 3.15
C ASN A 51 5.34 3.66 1.83
N ARG A 52 6.63 3.58 1.46
CA ARG A 52 7.19 4.19 0.23
C ARG A 52 7.03 3.31 -1.00
N ASN A 53 6.79 2.02 -0.85
CA ASN A 53 6.67 1.07 -1.97
C ASN A 53 5.28 1.07 -2.61
N LEU A 54 4.36 1.87 -2.09
CA LEU A 54 3.04 2.03 -2.67
C LEU A 54 3.08 2.84 -3.96
N SER A 55 2.27 2.43 -4.94
CA SER A 55 2.09 3.19 -6.17
C SER A 55 1.31 4.48 -5.88
N ARG A 56 1.76 5.61 -6.45
CA ARG A 56 1.07 6.91 -6.26
C ARG A 56 -0.39 6.87 -6.68
N ARG A 57 -0.73 6.06 -7.69
CA ARG A 57 -2.11 5.86 -8.15
C ARG A 57 -2.97 5.20 -7.07
N ALA A 58 -2.51 4.10 -6.48
CA ALA A 58 -3.23 3.41 -5.42
C ALA A 58 -3.37 4.30 -4.18
N VAL A 59 -2.28 4.96 -3.77
CA VAL A 59 -2.29 5.87 -2.62
C VAL A 59 -3.31 6.99 -2.82
N ASN A 60 -3.28 7.66 -3.98
CA ASN A 60 -4.23 8.72 -4.29
C ASN A 60 -5.69 8.24 -4.22
N PHE A 61 -5.99 7.06 -4.75
CA PHE A 61 -7.33 6.48 -4.69
C PHE A 61 -7.78 6.23 -3.23
N TRP A 62 -6.93 5.59 -2.43
CA TRP A 62 -7.29 5.25 -1.04
C TRP A 62 -7.34 6.48 -0.13
N CYS A 63 -6.46 7.46 -0.33
CA CYS A 63 -6.56 8.74 0.36
C CYS A 63 -7.89 9.44 0.05
N LEU A 64 -8.30 9.49 -1.22
CA LEU A 64 -9.60 10.05 -1.60
C LEU A 64 -10.76 9.28 -0.98
N ARG A 65 -10.70 7.95 -0.99
CA ARG A 65 -11.76 7.09 -0.44
C ARG A 65 -11.92 7.24 1.09
N LEU A 66 -10.83 7.55 1.79
CA LEU A 66 -10.76 7.68 3.25
C LEU A 66 -10.80 9.14 3.73
N GLY A 67 -10.85 10.12 2.83
CA GLY A 67 -10.82 11.54 3.19
C GLY A 67 -9.48 12.00 3.79
N LEU A 68 -8.37 11.35 3.40
CA LEU A 68 -7.02 11.67 3.86
C LEU A 68 -6.30 12.58 2.85
N ASP A 69 -5.40 13.42 3.37
CA ASP A 69 -4.52 14.23 2.55
C ASP A 69 -3.36 13.41 2.01
N ARG A 70 -3.34 13.19 0.69
CA ARG A 70 -2.31 12.39 0.01
C ARG A 70 -0.92 13.00 0.11
N GLU A 71 -0.79 14.33 0.22
CA GLU A 71 0.50 15.02 0.25
C GLU A 71 1.28 14.73 1.55
N LYS A 72 0.57 14.24 2.57
CA LYS A 72 1.16 13.78 3.83
C LYS A 72 1.69 12.34 3.77
N THR A 73 1.43 11.60 2.68
CA THR A 73 1.89 10.22 2.55
C THR A 73 3.34 10.16 2.11
N ALA A 74 4.08 9.15 2.60
CA ALA A 74 5.48 8.94 2.26
C ALA A 74 5.69 8.75 0.74
N ALA A 75 4.72 8.17 0.03
CA ALA A 75 4.78 7.96 -1.41
C ALA A 75 4.78 9.27 -2.24
N PHE A 76 4.21 10.35 -1.71
CA PHE A 76 4.18 11.68 -2.35
C PHE A 76 5.27 12.61 -1.81
N GLN A 77 5.71 12.42 -0.57
CA GLN A 77 6.83 13.17 0.00
C GLN A 77 8.21 12.77 -0.58
N ASP A 78 8.32 11.58 -1.16
CA ASP A 78 9.57 11.12 -1.76
C ASP A 78 9.89 11.86 -3.08
N LYS A 79 10.67 12.94 -2.95
CA LYS A 79 11.19 13.76 -4.06
C LYS A 79 12.27 13.05 -4.88
N ASN A 80 12.88 11.99 -4.36
CA ASN A 80 14.01 11.31 -5.00
C ASN A 80 13.59 10.27 -6.04
N ARG A 81 12.29 10.00 -6.18
CA ARG A 81 11.72 9.10 -7.21
C ARG A 81 11.54 9.75 -8.58
N LEU A 82 11.90 11.02 -8.75
CA LEU A 82 11.99 11.62 -10.08
C LEU A 82 13.19 10.98 -10.80
N TRP A 83 12.90 10.08 -11.73
CA TRP A 83 13.91 9.58 -12.65
C TRP A 83 14.40 10.75 -13.49
N PHE A 84 15.68 11.11 -13.34
CA PHE A 84 16.34 12.08 -14.20
C PHE A 84 17.12 11.34 -15.28
N PRO A 85 16.84 11.58 -16.58
CA PRO A 85 17.52 10.91 -17.69
C PRO A 85 19.00 11.26 -17.85
N LEU A 86 19.55 12.17 -17.04
CA LEU A 86 20.86 12.75 -17.26
C LEU A 86 21.68 12.71 -15.96
N ARG A 87 22.67 11.82 -15.93
CA ARG A 87 23.90 11.95 -15.16
C ARG A 87 25.05 12.03 -16.13
#